data_AF-W0JA15-F1
#
_entry.id   AF-W0JA15-F1
#
_cell.length_a   1.000
_cell.length_b   1.000
_cell.length_c   1.000
_cell.angle_alpha   90.00
_cell.angle_beta   90.00
_cell.angle_gamma   90.00
#
_symmetry.space_group_name_H-M   'P 1'
#
loop_
_entity.id
_entity.type
_entity.pdbx_description
1 polymer ?
#
loop_
_entity_poly.entity_id
_entity_poly.type
_entity_poly.pdbx_seq_one_letter_code
_entity_poly.pdbx_strand_id
1 'polypeptide(L)'
;MSRKAKSAATDTHSDAVEAAIEQTQDGSDLPVGGINEKIRNLIRLSKEQGYLTFDDINEALPESVENQEEIDNVLSILQNLEIEILEPDQVEDYKQRQEEQEEEESRTTNNDILDDPVRMYLKQMGQVPLLTREQEVEISKRIETAELKAQTELFEASIIGRYIGTLGQKLLDREERFDRVVIDKKIESRDAYFKALPKLVETTQKNEKSVTDSWEEFQKTRNDADRKKVLSKHKKRETVLRSNFSKFFFKLKVYEEWLETVRPVLSEIEQLQAQLARAKTPKTKKDAAIDTKAINVRLQQIEAEHRIEPGEFLEVVRKTNVHIREAHQAKTEMVEANLRLVISIAKKYTNRGLSFLDLIQEGNMGLMKAVEKFEYRRGYKFSTYATWWIRQAITRSIADQARTIRIPVHMIETLNKVMQVQKQLLQEFGHEPTPEEVADEMNLPVERVQQIMKMAQQPISLQSPVGDGDDTSFGDFIEDKSAENPYDMTAYSLLREKIIDVLDSLTERERKVLSLRFGLVDGYSRTLEEVGKQFKVTRERIRQIEAKALRKMRHPTRIRQLHGFFDAEQVDNAQNFIKQIQSNKPIIPPPPPGK
;
A
#
# COMPACT_ATOMS: atom_id res chain seq x y z
N MET A 1 -37.28 21.72 6.51
CA MET A 1 -36.67 22.79 7.34
C MET A 1 -36.11 23.83 6.40
N SER A 2 -36.56 25.07 6.56
CA SER A 2 -36.17 26.23 5.74
C SER A 2 -34.65 26.48 5.83
N ARG A 3 -33.97 26.57 4.68
CA ARG A 3 -32.58 27.04 4.60
C ARG A 3 -32.58 28.49 4.13
N LYS A 4 -32.61 29.41 5.10
CA LYS A 4 -32.04 30.76 4.97
C LYS A 4 -30.52 30.61 4.91
N ALA A 5 -29.90 30.90 3.76
CA ALA A 5 -28.48 31.26 3.63
C ALA A 5 -28.16 31.66 2.18
N LYS A 6 -28.64 32.83 1.75
CA LYS A 6 -28.11 33.61 0.61
C LYS A 6 -28.66 35.03 0.77
N SER A 7 -28.03 35.83 1.62
CA SER A 7 -28.35 37.26 1.81
C SER A 7 -27.23 37.96 2.61
N ALA A 8 -25.96 37.78 2.22
CA ALA A 8 -24.84 38.45 2.90
C ALA A 8 -23.97 39.28 1.95
N ALA A 9 -23.89 38.91 0.66
CA ALA A 9 -23.17 39.67 -0.36
C ALA A 9 -24.03 40.76 -1.03
N THR A 10 -25.36 40.66 -0.94
CA THR A 10 -26.30 41.67 -1.47
C THR A 10 -26.50 42.87 -0.53
N ASP A 11 -26.23 42.69 0.77
CA ASP A 11 -26.42 43.73 1.80
C ASP A 11 -25.23 44.72 1.83
N THR A 12 -24.02 44.29 1.46
CA THR A 12 -22.83 45.17 1.44
C THR A 12 -22.91 46.26 0.35
N HIS A 13 -23.66 46.02 -0.73
CA HIS A 13 -23.89 47.01 -1.78
C HIS A 13 -25.12 47.92 -1.54
N SER A 14 -25.96 47.68 -0.52
CA SER A 14 -26.97 48.69 -0.11
C SER A 14 -26.33 49.76 0.76
N ASP A 15 -25.48 49.35 1.70
CA ASP A 15 -24.85 50.24 2.68
C ASP A 15 -23.85 51.20 2.02
N ALA A 16 -23.12 50.74 1.00
CA ALA A 16 -22.17 51.59 0.26
C ALA A 16 -22.86 52.68 -0.60
N VAL A 17 -24.06 52.40 -1.10
CA VAL A 17 -24.84 53.33 -1.94
C VAL A 17 -25.63 54.32 -1.09
N GLU A 18 -26.20 53.88 0.05
CA GLU A 18 -26.77 54.81 1.05
C GLU A 18 -25.70 55.74 1.62
N ALA A 19 -24.49 55.24 1.89
CA ALA A 19 -23.37 56.06 2.35
C ALA A 19 -22.88 57.09 1.31
N ALA A 20 -22.89 56.77 0.02
CA ALA A 20 -22.53 57.70 -1.06
C ALA A 20 -23.61 58.79 -1.28
N ILE A 21 -24.89 58.47 -1.02
CA ILE A 21 -26.02 59.41 -1.10
C ILE A 21 -26.04 60.35 0.11
N GLU A 22 -25.62 59.89 1.31
CA GLU A 22 -25.47 60.77 2.48
C GLU A 22 -24.31 61.76 2.30
N GLN A 23 -23.20 61.35 1.68
CA GLN A 23 -22.06 62.25 1.43
C GLN A 23 -22.32 63.36 0.41
N THR A 24 -23.35 63.24 -0.42
CA THR A 24 -23.69 64.24 -1.45
C THR A 24 -24.71 65.29 -0.98
N GLN A 25 -25.24 65.20 0.25
CA GLN A 25 -26.23 66.15 0.79
C GLN A 25 -25.64 67.36 1.55
N ASP A 26 -24.34 67.37 1.89
CA ASP A 26 -23.76 68.44 2.72
C ASP A 26 -23.22 69.66 1.93
N GLY A 27 -23.65 69.85 0.68
CA GLY A 27 -23.21 70.97 -0.15
C GLY A 27 -24.28 71.55 -1.06
N SER A 28 -24.89 72.65 -0.60
CA SER A 28 -25.68 73.66 -1.34
C SER A 28 -27.18 73.41 -1.60
N ASP A 29 -27.99 74.35 -1.09
CA ASP A 29 -29.41 74.55 -1.37
C ASP A 29 -29.66 74.83 -2.87
N LEU A 30 -30.29 73.89 -3.58
CA LEU A 30 -30.95 74.04 -4.89
C LEU A 30 -32.08 72.97 -4.99
N PRO A 31 -33.14 73.18 -5.79
CA PRO A 31 -34.46 72.61 -5.53
C PRO A 31 -34.55 71.09 -5.74
N VAL A 32 -35.33 70.44 -4.87
CA VAL A 32 -35.78 69.05 -4.96
C VAL A 32 -36.41 68.79 -6.33
N GLY A 33 -35.72 68.02 -7.19
CA GLY A 33 -36.22 67.69 -8.52
C GLY A 33 -35.64 66.39 -9.08
N GLY A 34 -36.50 65.37 -9.21
CA GLY A 34 -36.50 64.28 -10.21
C GLY A 34 -35.28 63.36 -10.37
N ILE A 35 -34.07 63.90 -10.50
CA ILE A 35 -32.89 63.19 -11.03
C ILE A 35 -32.35 62.16 -10.03
N ASN A 36 -32.20 62.51 -8.75
CA ASN A 36 -31.72 61.57 -7.72
C ASN A 36 -32.68 60.41 -7.45
N GLU A 37 -33.99 60.62 -7.59
CA GLU A 37 -35.00 59.56 -7.44
C GLU A 37 -34.99 58.60 -8.65
N LYS A 38 -34.76 59.14 -9.85
CA LYS A 38 -34.57 58.34 -11.07
C LYS A 38 -33.29 57.51 -11.05
N ILE A 39 -32.18 58.06 -10.54
CA ILE A 39 -30.93 57.31 -10.33
C ILE A 39 -31.14 56.14 -9.36
N ARG A 40 -31.91 56.33 -8.28
CA ARG A 40 -32.26 55.22 -7.37
C ARG A 40 -33.10 54.14 -8.06
N ASN A 41 -34.02 54.51 -8.94
CA ASN A 41 -34.82 53.55 -9.71
C ASN A 41 -33.94 52.75 -10.70
N LEU A 42 -32.98 53.39 -11.36
CA LEU A 42 -32.01 52.71 -12.23
C LEU A 42 -31.12 51.74 -11.45
N ILE A 43 -30.62 52.14 -10.27
CA ILE A 43 -29.84 51.25 -9.39
C ILE A 43 -30.69 50.05 -8.93
N ARG A 44 -31.98 50.24 -8.67
CA ARG A 44 -32.87 49.15 -8.27
C ARG A 44 -33.15 48.17 -9.42
N LEU A 45 -33.33 48.69 -10.64
CA LEU A 45 -33.50 47.89 -11.85
C LEU A 45 -32.23 47.06 -12.15
N SER A 46 -31.05 47.69 -12.02
CA SER A 46 -29.76 47.02 -12.14
C SER A 46 -29.58 45.92 -11.09
N LYS A 47 -30.03 46.10 -9.84
CA LYS A 47 -29.96 45.03 -8.82
C LYS A 47 -30.86 43.82 -9.13
N GLU A 48 -31.97 44.01 -9.84
CA GLU A 48 -32.87 42.92 -10.20
C GLU A 48 -32.43 42.18 -11.47
N GLN A 49 -31.84 42.89 -12.43
CA GLN A 49 -31.46 42.32 -13.74
C GLN A 49 -29.97 42.00 -13.88
N GLY A 50 -29.11 42.58 -13.02
CA GLY A 50 -27.65 42.45 -13.08
C GLY A 50 -26.96 43.30 -14.16
N TYR A 51 -27.72 43.87 -15.09
CA TYR A 51 -27.25 44.76 -16.15
C TYR A 51 -28.24 45.92 -16.35
N LEU A 52 -27.87 46.92 -17.15
CA LEU A 52 -28.76 48.03 -17.51
C LEU A 52 -28.59 48.40 -18.99
N THR A 53 -29.67 48.66 -19.74
CA THR A 53 -29.54 48.98 -21.17
C THR A 53 -29.52 50.48 -21.42
N PHE A 54 -28.92 50.92 -22.54
CA PHE A 54 -28.96 52.33 -22.95
C PHE A 54 -30.39 52.85 -23.13
N ASP A 55 -31.33 51.99 -23.54
CA ASP A 55 -32.74 52.35 -23.67
C ASP A 55 -33.40 52.57 -22.31
N ASP A 56 -33.06 51.76 -21.29
CA ASP A 56 -33.55 51.94 -19.92
C ASP A 56 -33.06 53.27 -19.29
N ILE A 57 -31.83 53.68 -19.60
CA ILE A 57 -31.27 54.97 -19.17
C ILE A 57 -32.01 56.13 -19.83
N ASN A 58 -32.26 56.02 -21.13
CA ASN A 58 -32.94 57.04 -21.92
C ASN A 58 -34.43 57.15 -21.56
N GLU A 59 -35.09 56.03 -21.24
CA GLU A 59 -36.50 56.01 -20.82
C GLU A 59 -36.68 56.57 -19.41
N ALA A 60 -35.76 56.28 -18.48
CA ALA A 60 -35.79 56.85 -17.13
C ALA A 60 -35.51 58.36 -17.11
N LEU A 61 -34.87 58.90 -18.16
CA LEU A 61 -34.51 60.31 -18.31
C LEU A 61 -35.22 61.01 -19.50
N PRO A 62 -36.56 61.27 -19.46
CA PRO A 62 -37.22 62.02 -20.53
C PRO A 62 -37.17 63.55 -20.34
N GLU A 63 -36.91 64.25 -21.45
CA GLU A 63 -37.21 65.66 -21.82
C GLU A 63 -36.80 66.84 -20.90
N SER A 64 -36.05 66.61 -19.82
CA SER A 64 -35.60 67.70 -18.91
C SER A 64 -34.08 67.90 -18.84
N VAL A 65 -33.31 67.14 -19.64
CA VAL A 65 -31.85 67.20 -19.66
C VAL A 65 -31.39 67.62 -21.06
N GLU A 66 -31.26 68.92 -21.31
CA GLU A 66 -30.62 69.44 -22.53
C GLU A 66 -29.08 69.42 -22.41
N ASN A 67 -28.53 69.13 -21.22
CA ASN A 67 -27.09 69.09 -20.96
C ASN A 67 -26.52 67.69 -21.13
N GLN A 68 -25.76 67.48 -22.21
CA GLN A 68 -24.99 66.25 -22.47
C GLN A 68 -24.03 65.91 -21.31
N GLU A 69 -23.55 66.92 -20.58
CA GLU A 69 -22.66 66.77 -19.41
C GLU A 69 -23.35 66.06 -18.21
N GLU A 70 -24.67 66.20 -18.04
CA GLU A 70 -25.38 65.56 -16.93
C GLU A 70 -25.59 64.07 -17.18
N ILE A 71 -25.80 63.67 -18.43
CA ILE A 71 -25.88 62.26 -18.83
C ILE A 71 -24.52 61.59 -18.66
N ASP A 72 -23.44 62.26 -19.07
CA ASP A 72 -22.07 61.77 -18.88
C ASP A 72 -21.72 61.61 -17.39
N ASN A 73 -22.18 62.52 -16.53
CA ASN A 73 -22.04 62.39 -15.08
C ASN A 73 -22.79 61.17 -14.54
N VAL A 74 -24.03 60.93 -14.97
CA VAL A 74 -24.81 59.73 -14.55
C VAL A 74 -24.14 58.44 -15.04
N LEU A 75 -23.64 58.41 -16.28
CA LEU A 75 -22.89 57.27 -16.82
C LEU A 75 -21.61 57.00 -16.02
N SER A 76 -20.88 58.05 -15.63
CA SER A 76 -19.68 57.90 -14.80
C SER A 76 -19.98 57.37 -13.40
N ILE A 77 -21.11 57.77 -12.80
CA ILE A 77 -21.56 57.26 -11.50
C ILE A 77 -21.94 55.78 -11.60
N LEU A 78 -22.64 55.38 -12.66
CA LEU A 78 -23.00 53.97 -12.89
C LEU A 78 -21.77 53.10 -13.17
N GLN A 79 -20.79 53.60 -13.92
CA GLN A 79 -19.50 52.90 -14.14
C GLN A 79 -18.69 52.75 -12.84
N ASN A 80 -18.65 53.78 -11.99
CA ASN A 80 -17.98 53.70 -10.68
C ASN A 80 -18.66 52.71 -9.72
N LEU A 81 -19.95 52.43 -9.93
CA LEU A 81 -20.71 51.42 -9.18
C LEU A 81 -20.59 50.01 -9.80
N GLU A 82 -19.70 49.81 -10.78
CA GLU A 82 -19.46 48.54 -11.49
C GLU A 82 -20.71 47.96 -12.17
N ILE A 83 -21.67 48.80 -12.57
CA ILE A 83 -22.86 48.37 -13.30
C ILE A 83 -22.51 48.27 -14.79
N GLU A 84 -22.63 47.07 -15.36
CA GLU A 84 -22.42 46.86 -16.80
C GLU A 84 -23.59 47.41 -17.62
N ILE A 85 -23.28 48.38 -18.49
CA ILE A 85 -24.24 48.98 -19.42
C ILE A 85 -24.13 48.26 -20.76
N LEU A 86 -25.22 47.66 -21.22
CA LEU A 86 -25.27 46.85 -22.44
C LEU A 86 -26.09 47.54 -23.53
N GLU A 87 -25.68 47.33 -24.78
CA GLU A 87 -26.54 47.62 -25.93
C GLU A 87 -27.63 46.54 -26.06
N PRO A 88 -28.83 46.85 -26.60
CA PRO A 88 -29.94 45.90 -26.70
C PRO A 88 -29.56 44.56 -27.36
N ASP A 89 -28.69 44.60 -28.36
CA ASP A 89 -28.20 43.43 -29.10
C ASP A 89 -27.23 42.56 -28.28
N GLN A 90 -26.61 43.12 -27.23
CA GLN A 90 -25.62 42.43 -26.39
C GLN A 90 -26.23 41.76 -25.14
N VAL A 91 -27.52 42.02 -24.88
CA VAL A 91 -28.24 41.48 -23.72
C VAL A 91 -28.41 39.96 -23.82
N GLU A 92 -28.67 39.42 -25.02
CA GLU A 92 -28.83 37.97 -25.21
C GLU A 92 -27.51 37.22 -24.97
N ASP A 93 -26.38 37.74 -25.47
CA ASP A 93 -25.04 37.19 -25.25
C ASP A 93 -24.60 37.28 -23.79
N TYR A 94 -25.06 38.30 -23.06
CA TYR A 94 -24.79 38.44 -21.63
C TYR A 94 -25.55 37.42 -20.80
N LYS A 95 -26.84 37.22 -21.09
CA LYS A 95 -27.66 36.18 -20.44
C LYS A 95 -27.11 34.79 -20.70
N GLN A 96 -26.71 34.48 -21.93
CA GLN A 96 -26.09 33.20 -22.25
C GLN A 96 -24.78 32.98 -21.49
N ARG A 97 -23.92 33.99 -21.37
CA ARG A 97 -22.67 33.89 -20.58
C ARG A 97 -22.92 33.69 -19.08
N GLN A 98 -23.93 34.35 -18.51
CA GLN A 98 -24.31 34.11 -17.11
C GLN A 98 -24.90 32.72 -16.91
N GLU A 99 -25.77 32.25 -17.82
CA GLU A 99 -26.30 30.88 -17.77
C GLU A 99 -25.18 29.84 -17.92
N GLU A 100 -24.20 30.06 -18.81
CA GLU A 100 -23.02 29.20 -18.96
C GLU A 100 -22.14 29.20 -17.70
N GLN A 101 -21.92 30.37 -17.06
CA GLN A 101 -21.16 30.47 -15.81
C GLN A 101 -21.88 29.80 -14.63
N GLU A 102 -23.20 29.97 -14.50
CA GLU A 102 -23.99 29.27 -13.48
C GLU A 102 -24.03 27.76 -13.73
N GLU A 103 -24.08 27.33 -15.00
CA GLU A 103 -23.94 25.92 -15.37
C GLU A 103 -22.54 25.38 -15.04
N GLU A 104 -21.46 26.13 -15.29
CA GLU A 104 -20.09 25.74 -14.93
C GLU A 104 -19.88 25.69 -13.41
N GLU A 105 -20.40 26.65 -12.64
CA GLU A 105 -20.38 26.62 -11.17
C GLU A 105 -21.18 25.44 -10.60
N SER A 106 -22.34 25.12 -11.19
CA SER A 106 -23.13 23.95 -10.80
C SER A 106 -22.47 22.62 -11.18
N ARG A 107 -21.71 22.58 -12.28
CA ARG A 107 -20.92 21.40 -12.70
C ARG A 107 -19.68 21.22 -11.83
N THR A 108 -18.96 22.28 -11.52
CA THR A 108 -17.77 22.26 -10.65
C THR A 108 -18.13 21.85 -9.21
N THR A 109 -19.21 22.41 -8.64
CA THR A 109 -19.68 21.99 -7.30
C THR A 109 -20.16 20.54 -7.24
N ASN A 110 -20.74 20.01 -8.32
CA ASN A 110 -21.07 18.59 -8.42
C ASN A 110 -19.83 17.70 -8.63
N ASN A 111 -18.81 18.18 -9.33
CA ASN A 111 -17.53 17.49 -9.52
C ASN A 111 -16.67 17.48 -8.23
N ASP A 112 -16.67 18.55 -7.44
CA ASP A 112 -15.99 18.62 -6.13
C ASP A 112 -16.58 17.60 -5.12
N ILE A 113 -17.85 17.23 -5.26
CA ILE A 113 -18.47 16.16 -4.45
C ILE A 113 -18.00 14.77 -4.92
N LEU A 114 -17.58 14.64 -6.18
CA LEU A 114 -17.04 13.42 -6.78
C LEU A 114 -15.52 13.26 -6.53
N ASP A 115 -14.80 14.36 -6.33
CA ASP A 115 -13.34 14.40 -6.27
C ASP A 115 -12.74 14.02 -4.90
N ASP A 116 -13.53 13.94 -3.83
CA ASP A 116 -13.08 13.38 -2.54
C ASP A 116 -13.43 11.89 -2.41
N PRO A 117 -12.46 10.97 -2.56
CA PRO A 117 -12.70 9.53 -2.43
C PRO A 117 -13.21 9.14 -1.04
N VAL A 118 -12.88 9.93 0.00
CA VAL A 118 -13.38 9.70 1.37
C VAL A 118 -14.89 9.92 1.41
N ARG A 119 -15.36 11.01 0.83
CA ARG A 119 -16.80 11.34 0.78
C ARG A 119 -17.58 10.34 -0.06
N MET A 120 -17.04 9.91 -1.21
CA MET A 120 -17.63 8.85 -2.02
C MET A 120 -17.78 7.55 -1.21
N TYR A 121 -16.72 7.14 -0.52
CA TYR A 121 -16.72 5.94 0.30
C TYR A 121 -17.73 6.01 1.45
N LEU A 122 -17.79 7.15 2.17
CA LEU A 122 -18.76 7.38 3.25
C LEU A 122 -20.21 7.32 2.74
N LYS A 123 -20.48 7.85 1.54
CA LYS A 123 -21.81 7.82 0.92
C LYS A 123 -22.22 6.40 0.57
N GLN A 124 -21.34 5.61 -0.06
CA GLN A 124 -21.62 4.21 -0.43
C GLN A 124 -21.86 3.35 0.82
N MET A 125 -20.97 3.44 1.81
CA MET A 125 -21.14 2.73 3.07
C MET A 125 -22.42 3.13 3.81
N GLY A 126 -22.81 4.41 3.71
CA GLY A 126 -24.03 4.94 4.31
C GLY A 126 -25.32 4.23 3.86
N GLN A 127 -25.32 3.61 2.67
CA GLN A 127 -26.49 2.93 2.09
C GLN A 127 -26.82 1.59 2.77
N VAL A 128 -25.83 0.91 3.34
CA VAL A 128 -26.02 -0.42 3.97
C VAL A 128 -26.57 -0.25 5.39
N PRO A 129 -27.70 -0.85 5.78
CA PRO A 129 -28.25 -0.71 7.13
C PRO A 129 -27.36 -1.36 8.20
N LEU A 130 -27.51 -0.91 9.44
CA LEU A 130 -26.84 -1.52 10.60
C LEU A 130 -27.53 -2.84 10.97
N LEU A 131 -26.74 -3.86 11.32
CA LEU A 131 -27.26 -5.14 11.77
C LEU A 131 -27.62 -5.13 13.25
N THR A 132 -28.68 -5.87 13.60
CA THR A 132 -28.98 -6.24 14.99
C THR A 132 -28.16 -7.46 15.41
N ARG A 133 -28.06 -7.70 16.73
CA ARG A 133 -27.36 -8.89 17.27
C ARG A 133 -27.96 -10.20 16.73
N GLU A 134 -29.27 -10.25 16.54
CA GLU A 134 -29.96 -11.45 16.03
C GLU A 134 -29.58 -11.70 14.56
N GLN A 135 -29.53 -10.64 13.76
CA GLN A 135 -29.09 -10.71 12.37
C GLN A 135 -27.61 -11.09 12.25
N GLU A 136 -26.73 -10.59 13.13
CA GLU A 136 -25.31 -11.02 13.18
C GLU A 136 -25.19 -12.54 13.40
N VAL A 137 -26.01 -13.09 14.30
CA VAL A 137 -26.04 -14.53 14.60
C VAL A 137 -26.64 -15.31 13.42
N GLU A 138 -27.68 -14.80 12.78
CA GLU A 138 -28.29 -15.41 11.60
C GLU A 138 -27.30 -15.49 10.43
N ILE A 139 -26.62 -14.40 10.10
CA ILE A 139 -25.58 -14.38 9.06
C ILE A 139 -24.45 -15.33 9.42
N SER A 140 -24.01 -15.37 10.68
CA SER A 140 -22.97 -16.30 11.13
C SER A 140 -23.38 -17.76 10.96
N LYS A 141 -24.64 -18.10 11.25
CA LYS A 141 -25.21 -19.44 11.00
C LYS A 141 -25.31 -19.74 9.50
N ARG A 142 -25.70 -18.76 8.69
CA ARG A 142 -25.75 -18.90 7.22
C ARG A 142 -24.37 -19.18 6.64
N ILE A 143 -23.32 -18.50 7.13
CA ILE A 143 -21.92 -18.79 6.77
C ILE A 143 -21.55 -20.22 7.16
N GLU A 144 -21.76 -20.62 8.43
CA GLU A 144 -21.42 -21.97 8.92
C GLU A 144 -22.14 -23.08 8.13
N THR A 145 -23.43 -22.88 7.83
CA THR A 145 -24.23 -23.85 7.09
C THR A 145 -23.83 -23.93 5.61
N ALA A 146 -23.54 -22.80 4.96
CA ALA A 146 -23.07 -22.78 3.58
C ALA A 146 -21.69 -23.45 3.44
N GLU A 147 -20.77 -23.17 4.36
CA GLU A 147 -19.45 -23.83 4.39
C GLU A 147 -19.59 -25.34 4.63
N LEU A 148 -20.47 -25.77 5.54
CA LEU A 148 -20.71 -27.18 5.79
C LEU A 148 -21.33 -27.87 4.57
N LYS A 149 -22.32 -27.26 3.92
CA LYS A 149 -22.94 -27.78 2.69
C LYS A 149 -21.93 -27.90 1.56
N ALA A 150 -21.10 -26.88 1.35
CA ALA A 150 -20.03 -26.93 0.35
C ALA A 150 -19.06 -28.10 0.64
N GLN A 151 -18.69 -28.31 1.91
CA GLN A 151 -17.85 -29.44 2.29
C GLN A 151 -18.54 -30.78 2.07
N THR A 152 -19.83 -30.93 2.44
CA THR A 152 -20.54 -32.20 2.27
C THR A 152 -20.70 -32.58 0.81
N GLU A 153 -21.07 -31.64 -0.06
CA GLU A 153 -21.18 -31.86 -1.52
C GLU A 153 -19.82 -32.23 -2.11
N LEU A 154 -18.77 -31.50 -1.73
CA LEU A 154 -17.42 -31.80 -2.19
C LEU A 154 -16.92 -33.17 -1.72
N PHE A 155 -17.28 -33.58 -0.50
CA PHE A 155 -16.95 -34.90 0.04
C PHE A 155 -17.76 -36.03 -0.59
N GLU A 156 -18.83 -35.74 -1.34
CA GLU A 156 -19.47 -36.74 -2.20
C GLU A 156 -18.49 -37.23 -3.26
N ALA A 157 -17.68 -36.31 -3.82
CA ALA A 157 -16.61 -36.65 -4.74
C ALA A 157 -15.44 -37.32 -4.00
N SER A 158 -15.39 -38.65 -4.07
CA SER A 158 -14.36 -39.50 -3.46
C SER A 158 -12.92 -39.14 -3.87
N ILE A 159 -12.77 -38.50 -5.03
CA ILE A 159 -11.48 -38.04 -5.59
C ILE A 159 -10.68 -37.13 -4.65
N ILE A 160 -11.37 -36.33 -3.83
CA ILE A 160 -10.71 -35.38 -2.93
C ILE A 160 -9.91 -36.09 -1.84
N GLY A 161 -10.21 -37.37 -1.55
CA GLY A 161 -9.51 -38.16 -0.55
C GLY A 161 -8.01 -38.28 -0.82
N ARG A 162 -7.60 -38.36 -2.09
CA ARG A 162 -6.18 -38.36 -2.47
C ARG A 162 -5.53 -37.04 -2.07
N TYR A 163 -6.16 -35.92 -2.39
CA TYR A 163 -5.66 -34.59 -2.05
C TYR A 163 -5.57 -34.39 -0.53
N ILE A 164 -6.62 -34.72 0.21
CA ILE A 164 -6.67 -34.64 1.69
C ILE A 164 -5.55 -35.50 2.32
N GLY A 165 -5.37 -36.73 1.83
CA GLY A 165 -4.32 -37.62 2.31
C GLY A 165 -2.91 -37.09 2.04
N THR A 166 -2.67 -36.54 0.85
CA THR A 166 -1.37 -35.91 0.52
C THR A 166 -1.13 -34.63 1.32
N LEU A 167 -2.16 -33.81 1.53
CA LEU A 167 -2.04 -32.58 2.30
C LEU A 167 -1.78 -32.87 3.78
N GLY A 168 -2.43 -33.89 4.33
CA GLY A 168 -2.15 -34.38 5.68
C GLY A 168 -0.71 -34.87 5.83
N GLN A 169 -0.16 -35.54 4.81
CA GLN A 169 1.25 -35.94 4.79
C GLN A 169 2.19 -34.73 4.75
N LYS A 170 1.93 -33.75 3.87
CA LYS A 170 2.70 -32.48 3.81
C LYS A 170 2.70 -31.71 5.12
N LEU A 171 1.60 -31.79 5.88
CA LEU A 171 1.50 -31.20 7.21
C LEU A 171 2.42 -31.91 8.23
N LEU A 172 2.58 -33.22 8.12
CA LEU A 172 3.52 -34.01 8.94
C LEU A 172 4.97 -33.71 8.59
N ASP A 173 5.26 -33.59 7.29
CA ASP A 173 6.60 -33.33 6.75
C ASP A 173 7.04 -31.86 6.92
N ARG A 174 6.16 -31.01 7.48
CA ARG A 174 6.36 -29.56 7.71
C ARG A 174 6.57 -28.72 6.45
N GLU A 175 6.16 -29.23 5.29
CA GLU A 175 6.10 -28.45 4.06
C GLU A 175 5.01 -27.37 4.12
N GLU A 176 3.91 -27.67 4.83
CA GLU A 176 2.76 -26.79 4.97
C GLU A 176 2.55 -26.27 6.40
N ARG A 177 2.17 -25.00 6.50
CA ARG A 177 1.90 -24.36 7.79
C ARG A 177 0.51 -24.73 8.31
N PHE A 178 0.45 -25.21 9.56
CA PHE A 178 -0.79 -25.54 10.29
C PHE A 178 -1.86 -24.44 10.19
N ASP A 179 -1.48 -23.19 10.49
CA ASP A 179 -2.42 -22.06 10.49
C ASP A 179 -3.02 -21.75 9.11
N ARG A 180 -2.38 -22.19 8.01
CA ARG A 180 -2.89 -22.00 6.63
C ARG A 180 -3.99 -23.01 6.34
N VAL A 181 -3.78 -24.26 6.73
CA VAL A 181 -4.56 -25.41 6.27
C VAL A 181 -5.70 -25.77 7.23
N VAL A 182 -5.45 -25.73 8.53
CA VAL A 182 -6.33 -26.36 9.54
C VAL A 182 -7.16 -25.30 10.28
N ILE A 183 -8.42 -25.63 10.56
CA ILE A 183 -9.31 -24.84 11.41
C ILE A 183 -8.96 -25.11 12.88
N ASP A 184 -8.15 -24.23 13.45
CA ASP A 184 -7.72 -24.29 14.86
C ASP A 184 -8.91 -24.38 15.84
N LYS A 185 -10.03 -23.71 15.52
CA LYS A 185 -11.25 -23.66 16.35
C LYS A 185 -11.87 -25.03 16.67
N LYS A 186 -11.66 -26.05 15.82
CA LYS A 186 -12.27 -27.38 15.98
C LYS A 186 -11.37 -28.36 16.73
N ILE A 187 -10.20 -27.92 17.15
CA ILE A 187 -9.15 -28.75 17.74
C ILE A 187 -8.96 -28.32 19.20
N GLU A 188 -8.86 -29.28 20.12
CA GLU A 188 -8.63 -29.00 21.54
C GLU A 188 -7.19 -28.52 21.80
N SER A 189 -6.21 -29.19 21.19
CA SER A 189 -4.80 -28.83 21.29
C SER A 189 -4.04 -29.24 20.03
N ARG A 190 -3.11 -28.38 19.61
CA ARG A 190 -2.21 -28.65 18.49
C ARG A 190 -1.43 -29.94 18.69
N ASP A 191 -0.94 -30.21 19.91
CA ASP A 191 -0.17 -31.41 20.20
C ASP A 191 -1.03 -32.67 20.11
N ALA A 192 -2.29 -32.61 20.56
CA ALA A 192 -3.23 -33.71 20.46
C ALA A 192 -3.54 -34.02 18.98
N TYR A 193 -3.71 -32.99 18.16
CA TYR A 193 -3.94 -33.13 16.72
C TYR A 193 -2.75 -33.78 16.01
N PHE A 194 -1.52 -33.29 16.24
CA PHE A 194 -0.32 -33.88 15.62
C PHE A 194 -0.02 -35.30 16.10
N LYS A 195 -0.48 -35.70 17.30
CA LYS A 195 -0.42 -37.10 17.76
C LYS A 195 -1.41 -38.01 17.02
N ALA A 196 -2.62 -37.51 16.72
CA ALA A 196 -3.66 -38.29 16.04
C ALA A 196 -3.52 -38.32 14.51
N LEU A 197 -2.90 -37.28 13.94
CA LEU A 197 -2.79 -37.06 12.50
C LEU A 197 -2.07 -38.19 11.73
N PRO A 198 -0.94 -38.77 12.19
CA PRO A 198 -0.27 -39.85 11.46
C PRO A 198 -1.19 -41.06 11.22
N LYS A 199 -1.93 -41.47 12.27
CA LYS A 199 -2.88 -42.59 12.18
C LYS A 199 -4.04 -42.26 11.24
N LEU A 200 -4.51 -41.01 11.23
CA LEU A 200 -5.59 -40.57 10.35
C LEU A 200 -5.14 -40.53 8.88
N VAL A 201 -3.94 -40.03 8.60
CA VAL A 201 -3.33 -40.02 7.27
C VAL A 201 -3.14 -41.44 6.76
N GLU A 202 -2.55 -42.33 7.56
CA GLU A 202 -2.33 -43.72 7.19
C GLU A 202 -3.66 -44.44 6.90
N THR A 203 -4.67 -44.26 7.75
CA THR A 203 -6.01 -44.85 7.55
C THR A 203 -6.66 -44.31 6.27
N THR A 204 -6.52 -43.01 5.99
CA THR A 204 -7.10 -42.37 4.81
C THR A 204 -6.42 -42.84 3.53
N GLN A 205 -5.08 -42.96 3.53
CA GLN A 205 -4.33 -43.49 2.39
C GLN A 205 -4.63 -44.98 2.14
N LYS A 206 -4.78 -45.79 3.20
CA LYS A 206 -5.20 -47.21 3.06
C LYS A 206 -6.60 -47.32 2.47
N ASN A 207 -7.55 -46.53 2.96
CA ASN A 207 -8.91 -46.52 2.43
C ASN A 207 -8.96 -45.99 0.98
N GLU A 208 -8.15 -44.98 0.65
CA GLU A 208 -8.03 -44.46 -0.72
C GLU A 208 -7.51 -45.52 -1.69
N LYS A 209 -6.45 -46.26 -1.33
CA LYS A 209 -5.97 -47.41 -2.11
C LYS A 209 -7.06 -48.48 -2.29
N SER A 210 -7.77 -48.83 -1.23
CA SER A 210 -8.88 -49.80 -1.30
C SER A 210 -10.02 -49.36 -2.23
N VAL A 211 -10.30 -48.05 -2.30
CA VAL A 211 -11.25 -47.46 -3.24
C VAL A 211 -10.70 -47.54 -4.66
N THR A 212 -9.42 -47.24 -4.90
CA THR A 212 -8.74 -47.42 -6.19
C THR A 212 -8.87 -48.86 -6.69
N ASP A 213 -8.53 -49.84 -5.85
CA ASP A 213 -8.56 -51.26 -6.22
C ASP A 213 -9.98 -51.72 -6.60
N SER A 214 -11.00 -51.26 -5.84
CA SER A 214 -12.40 -51.59 -6.16
C SER A 214 -12.90 -50.94 -7.46
N TRP A 215 -12.36 -49.78 -7.82
CA TRP A 215 -12.70 -49.12 -9.08
C TRP A 215 -12.07 -49.84 -10.28
N GLU A 216 -10.82 -50.29 -10.14
CA GLU A 216 -10.19 -51.15 -11.16
C GLU A 216 -10.94 -52.48 -11.34
N GLU A 217 -11.40 -53.09 -10.24
CA GLU A 217 -12.24 -54.29 -10.28
C GLU A 217 -13.57 -54.03 -11.01
N PHE A 218 -14.17 -52.85 -10.79
CA PHE A 218 -15.38 -52.42 -11.49
C PHE A 218 -15.15 -52.26 -13.00
N GLN A 219 -14.02 -51.68 -13.42
CA GLN A 219 -13.70 -51.53 -14.85
C GLN A 219 -13.42 -52.86 -15.55
N LYS A 220 -12.75 -53.80 -14.87
CA LYS A 220 -12.43 -55.13 -15.41
C LYS A 220 -13.66 -56.04 -15.53
N THR A 221 -14.69 -55.81 -14.70
CA THR A 221 -15.91 -56.63 -14.68
C THR A 221 -16.81 -56.33 -15.88
N ARG A 222 -17.02 -57.33 -16.74
CA ARG A 222 -17.86 -57.24 -17.95
C ARG A 222 -19.33 -57.62 -17.74
N ASN A 223 -19.64 -58.36 -16.67
CA ASN A 223 -20.97 -58.94 -16.42
C ASN A 223 -21.87 -57.95 -15.64
N ASP A 224 -23.09 -57.68 -16.13
CA ASP A 224 -23.91 -56.55 -15.66
C ASP A 224 -24.45 -56.73 -14.23
N ALA A 225 -24.77 -57.97 -13.84
CA ALA A 225 -25.21 -58.31 -12.48
C ALA A 225 -24.06 -58.21 -11.46
N ASP A 226 -22.85 -58.60 -11.84
CA ASP A 226 -21.67 -58.51 -10.99
C ASP A 226 -21.15 -57.06 -10.91
N ARG A 227 -21.27 -56.30 -11.99
CA ARG A 227 -20.97 -54.87 -12.04
C ARG A 227 -21.81 -54.08 -11.03
N LYS A 228 -23.11 -54.37 -10.89
CA LYS A 228 -23.95 -53.76 -9.84
C LYS A 228 -23.50 -54.13 -8.42
N LYS A 229 -23.09 -55.38 -8.19
CA LYS A 229 -22.56 -55.82 -6.89
C LYS A 229 -21.23 -55.15 -6.55
N VAL A 230 -20.31 -55.02 -7.51
CA VAL A 230 -19.02 -54.35 -7.33
C VAL A 230 -19.20 -52.86 -7.10
N LEU A 231 -20.12 -52.19 -7.83
CA LEU A 231 -20.47 -50.78 -7.60
C LEU A 231 -21.03 -50.55 -6.19
N SER A 232 -21.89 -51.45 -5.70
CA SER A 232 -22.39 -51.43 -4.32
C SER A 232 -21.26 -51.54 -3.29
N LYS A 233 -20.28 -52.43 -3.51
CA LYS A 233 -19.09 -52.56 -2.66
C LYS A 233 -18.22 -51.29 -2.73
N HIS A 234 -18.04 -50.72 -3.92
CA HIS A 234 -17.29 -49.48 -4.13
C HIS A 234 -17.89 -48.32 -3.34
N LYS A 235 -19.19 -48.06 -3.50
CA LYS A 235 -19.92 -47.02 -2.76
C LYS A 235 -19.84 -47.18 -1.24
N LYS A 236 -19.81 -48.41 -0.73
CA LYS A 236 -19.56 -48.69 0.70
C LYS A 236 -18.14 -48.27 1.12
N ARG A 237 -17.12 -48.60 0.33
CA ARG A 237 -15.73 -48.18 0.60
C ARG A 237 -15.57 -46.66 0.52
N GLU A 238 -16.21 -46.00 -0.43
CA GLU A 238 -16.24 -44.53 -0.51
C GLU A 238 -16.89 -43.89 0.72
N THR A 239 -17.98 -44.46 1.22
CA THR A 239 -18.64 -43.96 2.45
C THR A 239 -17.71 -44.04 3.67
N VAL A 240 -16.94 -45.12 3.78
CA VAL A 240 -15.93 -45.26 4.85
C VAL A 240 -14.81 -44.24 4.69
N LEU A 241 -14.30 -44.04 3.47
CA LEU A 241 -13.29 -43.02 3.18
C LEU A 241 -13.79 -41.60 3.54
N ARG A 242 -15.03 -41.28 3.15
CA ARG A 242 -15.69 -40.00 3.42
C ARG A 242 -15.77 -39.66 4.90
N SER A 243 -16.02 -40.67 5.75
CA SER A 243 -16.12 -40.48 7.20
C SER A 243 -14.81 -39.98 7.86
N ASN A 244 -13.68 -40.10 7.16
CA ASN A 244 -12.39 -39.60 7.65
C ASN A 244 -12.14 -38.13 7.29
N PHE A 245 -12.76 -37.60 6.22
CA PHE A 245 -12.48 -36.25 5.72
C PHE A 245 -12.83 -35.16 6.74
N SER A 246 -13.97 -35.30 7.43
CA SER A 246 -14.41 -34.34 8.45
C SER A 246 -13.46 -34.24 9.66
N LYS A 247 -12.66 -35.30 9.92
CA LYS A 247 -11.73 -35.38 11.06
C LYS A 247 -10.43 -34.59 10.83
N PHE A 248 -10.12 -34.21 9.59
CA PHE A 248 -8.94 -33.41 9.28
C PHE A 248 -9.10 -31.92 9.63
N PHE A 249 -10.34 -31.43 9.70
CA PHE A 249 -10.69 -30.04 10.02
C PHE A 249 -10.02 -28.99 9.11
N PHE A 250 -9.87 -29.27 7.81
CA PHE A 250 -9.30 -28.30 6.87
C PHE A 250 -10.24 -27.13 6.56
N LYS A 251 -9.65 -25.96 6.27
CA LYS A 251 -10.37 -24.72 5.90
C LYS A 251 -10.97 -24.83 4.50
N LEU A 252 -12.05 -24.08 4.25
CA LEU A 252 -12.68 -24.03 2.92
C LEU A 252 -11.71 -23.58 1.81
N LYS A 253 -10.81 -22.64 2.11
CA LYS A 253 -9.81 -22.14 1.16
C LYS A 253 -8.91 -23.22 0.56
N VAL A 254 -8.60 -24.27 1.33
CA VAL A 254 -7.81 -25.43 0.86
C VAL A 254 -8.57 -26.20 -0.23
N TYR A 255 -9.89 -26.29 -0.09
CA TYR A 255 -10.75 -26.93 -1.07
C TYR A 255 -10.95 -26.06 -2.31
N GLU A 256 -11.01 -24.74 -2.16
CA GLU A 256 -11.00 -23.81 -3.29
C GLU A 256 -9.71 -23.92 -4.11
N GLU A 257 -8.55 -24.01 -3.44
CA GLU A 257 -7.26 -24.26 -4.11
C GLU A 257 -7.30 -25.56 -4.92
N TRP A 258 -7.88 -26.62 -4.36
CA TRP A 258 -8.07 -27.88 -5.10
C TRP A 258 -9.03 -27.73 -6.29
N LEU A 259 -10.16 -27.03 -6.14
CA LEU A 259 -11.10 -26.79 -7.24
C LEU A 259 -10.45 -26.07 -8.42
N GLU A 260 -9.55 -25.11 -8.17
CA GLU A 260 -8.78 -24.45 -9.24
C GLU A 260 -7.84 -25.42 -9.96
N THR A 261 -7.24 -26.39 -9.25
CA THR A 261 -6.39 -27.41 -9.91
C THR A 261 -7.18 -28.34 -10.83
N VAL A 262 -8.47 -28.56 -10.55
CA VAL A 262 -9.32 -29.45 -11.36
C VAL A 262 -10.09 -28.71 -12.44
N ARG A 263 -10.14 -27.38 -12.38
CA ARG A 263 -10.82 -26.53 -13.36
C ARG A 263 -10.45 -26.80 -14.83
N PRO A 264 -9.18 -27.06 -15.21
CA PRO A 264 -8.83 -27.40 -16.59
C PRO A 264 -9.51 -28.70 -17.06
N VAL A 265 -9.57 -29.71 -16.19
CA VAL A 265 -10.24 -30.99 -16.49
C VAL A 265 -11.73 -30.79 -16.64
N LEU A 266 -12.36 -29.98 -15.77
CA LEU A 266 -13.79 -29.67 -15.89
C LEU A 266 -14.11 -28.96 -17.21
N SER A 267 -13.27 -28.01 -17.61
CA SER A 267 -13.44 -27.32 -18.90
C SER A 267 -13.28 -28.28 -20.08
N GLU A 268 -12.34 -29.23 -20.00
CA GLU A 268 -12.19 -30.30 -21.01
C GLU A 268 -13.47 -31.16 -21.09
N ILE A 269 -14.03 -31.58 -19.94
CA ILE A 269 -15.28 -32.35 -19.90
C ILE A 269 -16.44 -31.57 -20.53
N GLU A 270 -16.63 -30.29 -20.17
CA GLU A 270 -17.67 -29.44 -20.73
C GLU A 270 -17.54 -29.29 -22.25
N GLN A 271 -16.32 -29.08 -22.76
CA GLN A 271 -16.06 -28.98 -24.19
C GLN A 271 -16.38 -30.29 -24.91
N LEU A 272 -15.94 -31.42 -24.37
CA LEU A 272 -16.19 -32.75 -24.94
C LEU A 272 -17.69 -33.08 -24.93
N GLN A 273 -18.40 -32.80 -23.84
CA GLN A 273 -19.86 -33.00 -23.76
C GLN A 273 -20.61 -32.07 -24.72
N ALA A 274 -20.19 -30.81 -24.86
CA ALA A 274 -20.78 -29.87 -25.81
C ALA A 274 -20.57 -30.31 -27.27
N GLN A 275 -19.38 -30.82 -27.61
CA GLN A 275 -19.11 -31.41 -28.94
C GLN A 275 -19.98 -32.64 -29.19
N LEU A 276 -20.15 -33.50 -28.19
CA LEU A 276 -21.01 -34.68 -28.27
C LEU A 276 -22.49 -34.28 -28.45
N ALA A 277 -22.95 -33.24 -27.77
CA ALA A 277 -24.30 -32.68 -27.94
C ALA A 277 -24.51 -32.11 -29.36
N ARG A 278 -23.53 -31.37 -29.90
CA ARG A 278 -23.56 -30.87 -31.29
C ARG A 278 -23.56 -32.00 -32.31
N ALA A 279 -22.81 -33.07 -32.07
CA ALA A 279 -22.79 -34.26 -32.92
C ALA A 279 -24.14 -35.01 -32.90
N LYS A 280 -24.87 -35.00 -31.77
CA LYS A 280 -26.21 -35.58 -31.65
C LYS A 280 -27.28 -34.78 -32.41
N THR A 281 -27.17 -33.46 -32.46
CA THR A 281 -28.07 -32.57 -33.22
C THR A 281 -27.26 -31.68 -34.18
N PRO A 282 -26.77 -32.22 -35.30
CA PRO A 282 -25.88 -31.49 -36.20
C PRO A 282 -26.65 -30.42 -36.97
N LYS A 283 -26.27 -29.15 -36.78
CA LYS A 283 -26.80 -28.01 -37.57
C LYS A 283 -25.91 -27.68 -38.76
N THR A 284 -24.63 -28.04 -38.71
CA THR A 284 -23.65 -27.80 -39.78
C THR A 284 -22.93 -29.09 -40.22
N LYS A 285 -22.34 -29.07 -41.44
CA LYS A 285 -21.49 -30.17 -41.93
C LYS A 285 -20.28 -30.46 -41.03
N LYS A 286 -19.78 -29.45 -40.30
CA LYS A 286 -18.70 -29.61 -39.33
C LYS A 286 -19.17 -30.36 -38.07
N ASP A 287 -20.42 -30.15 -37.64
CA ASP A 287 -20.98 -30.85 -36.49
C ASP A 287 -21.21 -32.35 -36.77
N ALA A 288 -21.56 -32.70 -38.02
CA ALA A 288 -21.73 -34.09 -38.45
C ALA A 288 -20.40 -34.85 -38.61
N ALA A 289 -19.27 -34.13 -38.76
CA ALA A 289 -17.94 -34.69 -38.91
C ALA A 289 -17.21 -34.91 -37.57
N ILE A 290 -17.85 -34.59 -36.44
CA ILE A 290 -17.27 -34.77 -35.11
C ILE A 290 -17.11 -36.28 -34.81
N ASP A 291 -15.89 -36.70 -34.46
CA ASP A 291 -15.63 -38.09 -34.06
C ASP A 291 -16.14 -38.37 -32.64
N THR A 292 -17.38 -38.85 -32.58
CA THR A 292 -18.03 -39.24 -31.33
C THR A 292 -17.33 -40.42 -30.63
N LYS A 293 -16.58 -41.28 -31.34
CA LYS A 293 -15.87 -42.41 -30.72
C LYS A 293 -14.63 -41.93 -29.98
N ALA A 294 -13.83 -41.06 -30.59
CA ALA A 294 -12.65 -40.49 -29.94
C ALA A 294 -13.02 -39.69 -28.68
N ILE A 295 -14.10 -38.92 -28.74
CA ILE A 295 -14.63 -38.16 -27.59
C ILE A 295 -15.06 -39.10 -26.45
N ASN A 296 -15.81 -40.16 -26.76
CA ASN A 296 -16.25 -41.13 -25.74
C ASN A 296 -15.06 -41.87 -25.10
N VAL A 297 -14.02 -42.21 -25.88
CA VAL A 297 -12.80 -42.81 -25.33
C VAL A 297 -12.09 -41.85 -24.39
N ARG A 298 -11.99 -40.56 -24.75
CA ARG A 298 -11.38 -39.55 -23.88
C ARG A 298 -12.19 -39.35 -22.59
N LEU A 299 -13.53 -39.29 -22.68
CA LEU A 299 -14.41 -39.22 -21.51
C LEU A 299 -14.26 -40.44 -20.60
N GLN A 300 -14.11 -41.64 -21.16
CA GLN A 300 -13.83 -42.86 -20.39
C GLN A 300 -12.46 -42.84 -19.72
N GLN A 301 -11.43 -42.25 -20.35
CA GLN A 301 -10.13 -42.05 -19.72
C GLN A 301 -10.24 -41.10 -18.52
N ILE A 302 -10.93 -39.98 -18.69
CA ILE A 302 -11.17 -39.02 -17.60
C ILE A 302 -11.97 -39.68 -16.47
N GLU A 303 -13.01 -40.46 -16.80
CA GLU A 303 -13.78 -41.24 -15.82
C GLU A 303 -12.88 -42.25 -15.07
N ALA A 304 -11.94 -42.89 -15.76
CA ALA A 304 -10.98 -43.81 -15.16
C ALA A 304 -10.00 -43.11 -14.20
N GLU A 305 -9.47 -41.96 -14.61
CA GLU A 305 -8.52 -41.16 -13.83
C GLU A 305 -9.17 -40.57 -12.56
N HIS A 306 -10.39 -40.03 -12.71
CA HIS A 306 -11.08 -39.27 -11.67
C HIS A 306 -12.05 -40.10 -10.82
N ARG A 307 -12.38 -41.33 -11.26
CA ARG A 307 -13.25 -42.30 -10.54
C ARG A 307 -14.67 -41.79 -10.29
N ILE A 308 -15.17 -40.98 -11.20
CA ILE A 308 -16.51 -40.40 -11.15
C ILE A 308 -16.99 -40.22 -12.58
N GLU A 309 -18.30 -40.38 -12.80
CA GLU A 309 -18.88 -40.10 -14.10
C GLU A 309 -18.66 -38.62 -14.46
N PRO A 310 -18.19 -38.28 -15.68
CA PRO A 310 -17.87 -36.90 -16.03
C PRO A 310 -19.05 -35.92 -15.85
N GLY A 311 -20.29 -36.39 -16.07
CA GLY A 311 -21.50 -35.58 -15.83
C GLY A 311 -21.80 -35.38 -14.34
N GLU A 312 -21.65 -36.41 -13.52
CA GLU A 312 -21.80 -36.31 -12.06
C GLU A 312 -20.74 -35.39 -11.46
N PHE A 313 -19.50 -35.44 -11.99
CA PHE A 313 -18.41 -34.61 -11.52
C PHE A 313 -18.66 -33.11 -11.74
N LEU A 314 -19.14 -32.74 -12.92
CA LEU A 314 -19.55 -31.38 -13.22
C LEU A 314 -20.65 -30.91 -12.27
N GLU A 315 -21.64 -31.76 -11.99
CA GLU A 315 -22.76 -31.42 -11.12
C GLU A 315 -22.32 -31.22 -9.66
N VAL A 316 -21.46 -32.08 -9.13
CA VAL A 316 -20.92 -31.95 -7.76
C VAL A 316 -20.12 -30.65 -7.63
N VAL A 317 -19.24 -30.34 -8.59
CA VAL A 317 -18.45 -29.11 -8.55
C VAL A 317 -19.35 -27.87 -8.71
N ARG A 318 -20.36 -27.95 -9.58
CA ARG A 318 -21.35 -26.88 -9.77
C ARG A 318 -22.08 -26.58 -8.46
N LYS A 319 -22.63 -27.59 -7.79
CA LYS A 319 -23.32 -27.46 -6.48
C LYS A 319 -22.38 -26.91 -5.41
N THR A 320 -21.16 -27.45 -5.34
CA THR A 320 -20.13 -26.97 -4.41
C THR A 320 -19.85 -25.48 -4.61
N ASN A 321 -19.68 -25.03 -5.85
CA ASN A 321 -19.44 -23.63 -6.18
C ASN A 321 -20.62 -22.72 -5.83
N VAL A 322 -21.87 -23.21 -5.92
CA VAL A 322 -23.04 -22.43 -5.44
C VAL A 322 -22.92 -22.18 -3.94
N HIS A 323 -22.67 -23.20 -3.14
CA HIS A 323 -22.55 -23.04 -1.68
C HIS A 323 -21.31 -22.24 -1.26
N ILE A 324 -20.19 -22.35 -1.99
CA ILE A 324 -19.02 -21.49 -1.79
C ILE A 324 -19.40 -20.03 -2.02
N ARG A 325 -20.12 -19.72 -3.11
CA ARG A 325 -20.59 -18.36 -3.39
C ARG A 325 -21.56 -17.85 -2.32
N GLU A 326 -22.50 -18.67 -1.86
CA GLU A 326 -23.40 -18.33 -0.75
C GLU A 326 -22.63 -18.00 0.53
N ALA A 327 -21.59 -18.77 0.86
CA ALA A 327 -20.73 -18.51 2.01
C ALA A 327 -19.96 -17.18 1.86
N HIS A 328 -19.39 -16.90 0.69
CA HIS A 328 -18.70 -15.63 0.41
C HIS A 328 -19.65 -14.44 0.44
N GLN A 329 -20.83 -14.55 -0.17
CA GLN A 329 -21.86 -13.50 -0.11
C GLN A 329 -22.27 -13.19 1.33
N ALA A 330 -22.50 -14.21 2.15
CA ALA A 330 -22.84 -14.02 3.54
C ALA A 330 -21.71 -13.37 4.36
N LYS A 331 -20.44 -13.70 4.06
CA LYS A 331 -19.28 -13.01 4.65
C LYS A 331 -19.21 -11.55 4.21
N THR A 332 -19.40 -11.26 2.93
CA THR A 332 -19.41 -9.90 2.38
C THR A 332 -20.50 -9.06 3.03
N GLU A 333 -21.72 -9.58 3.14
CA GLU A 333 -22.83 -8.90 3.83
C GLU A 333 -22.47 -8.56 5.29
N MET A 334 -21.84 -9.50 6.00
CA MET A 334 -21.38 -9.27 7.38
C MET A 334 -20.31 -8.18 7.47
N VAL A 335 -19.40 -8.10 6.50
CA VAL A 335 -18.36 -7.07 6.43
C VAL A 335 -18.97 -5.71 6.12
N GLU A 336 -19.81 -5.61 5.08
CA GLU A 336 -20.45 -4.38 4.61
C GLU A 336 -21.25 -3.68 5.71
N ALA A 337 -22.05 -4.45 6.45
CA ALA A 337 -22.81 -3.93 7.58
C ALA A 337 -21.94 -3.34 8.71
N ASN A 338 -20.70 -3.80 8.84
CA ASN A 338 -19.79 -3.44 9.92
C ASN A 338 -18.67 -2.45 9.50
N LEU A 339 -18.68 -1.95 8.26
CA LEU A 339 -17.69 -0.97 7.79
C LEU A 339 -17.66 0.31 8.67
N ARG A 340 -18.81 0.75 9.19
CA ARG A 340 -18.89 1.92 10.11
C ARG A 340 -18.06 1.74 11.38
N LEU A 341 -17.97 0.51 11.89
CA LEU A 341 -17.16 0.21 13.07
C LEU A 341 -15.68 0.49 12.77
N VAL A 342 -15.19 0.10 11.60
CA VAL A 342 -13.80 0.34 11.18
C VAL A 342 -13.50 1.83 11.18
N ILE A 343 -14.36 2.65 10.59
CA ILE A 343 -14.20 4.11 10.55
C ILE A 343 -14.13 4.70 11.97
N SER A 344 -15.03 4.27 12.87
CA SER A 344 -15.04 4.76 14.26
C SER A 344 -13.73 4.46 15.02
N ILE A 345 -13.06 3.36 14.66
CA ILE A 345 -11.78 2.96 15.24
C ILE A 345 -10.64 3.71 14.56
N ALA A 346 -10.62 3.74 13.23
CA ALA A 346 -9.58 4.39 12.42
C ALA A 346 -9.45 5.89 12.69
N LYS A 347 -10.57 6.57 13.00
CA LYS A 347 -10.58 7.99 13.40
C LYS A 347 -9.64 8.32 14.56
N LYS A 348 -9.33 7.37 15.45
CA LYS A 348 -8.40 7.59 16.59
C LYS A 348 -6.92 7.55 16.19
N TYR A 349 -6.64 7.10 14.97
CA TYR A 349 -5.31 6.88 14.43
C TYR A 349 -4.98 7.81 13.27
N THR A 350 -5.85 8.79 12.99
CA THR A 350 -5.55 9.88 12.05
C THR A 350 -4.30 10.64 12.51
N ASN A 351 -3.58 11.24 11.56
CA ASN A 351 -2.37 12.03 11.80
C ASN A 351 -1.18 11.24 12.39
N ARG A 352 -1.11 9.92 12.15
CA ARG A 352 0.04 9.07 12.53
C ARG A 352 0.98 8.72 11.37
N GLY A 353 0.93 9.49 10.27
CA GLY A 353 1.79 9.33 9.09
C GLY A 353 1.18 8.50 7.95
N LEU A 354 -0.04 7.98 8.10
CA LEU A 354 -0.75 7.27 7.03
C LEU A 354 -2.05 8.02 6.68
N SER A 355 -2.47 7.96 5.41
CA SER A 355 -3.73 8.54 4.96
C SER A 355 -4.92 7.89 5.66
N PHE A 356 -6.00 8.65 5.84
CA PHE A 356 -7.21 8.13 6.47
C PHE A 356 -7.84 6.98 5.69
N LEU A 357 -7.79 7.02 4.35
CA LEU A 357 -8.27 5.95 3.48
C LEU A 357 -7.48 4.65 3.70
N ASP A 358 -6.16 4.75 3.78
CA ASP A 358 -5.28 3.60 3.99
C ASP A 358 -5.54 2.96 5.36
N LEU A 359 -5.72 3.78 6.41
CA LEU A 359 -6.11 3.29 7.74
C LEU A 359 -7.46 2.55 7.70
N ILE A 360 -8.43 3.04 6.93
CA ILE A 360 -9.72 2.37 6.74
C ILE A 360 -9.52 1.04 6.00
N GLN A 361 -8.73 0.99 4.93
CA GLN A 361 -8.53 -0.24 4.15
C GLN A 361 -7.84 -1.32 4.97
N GLU A 362 -6.80 -0.96 5.73
CA GLU A 362 -6.10 -1.89 6.63
C GLU A 362 -7.02 -2.35 7.77
N GLY A 363 -7.87 -1.45 8.27
CA GLY A 363 -8.94 -1.79 9.20
C GLY A 363 -9.97 -2.75 8.62
N ASN A 364 -10.38 -2.57 7.35
CA ASN A 364 -11.30 -3.45 6.64
C ASN A 364 -10.69 -4.84 6.44
N MET A 365 -9.40 -4.93 6.13
CA MET A 365 -8.67 -6.22 6.10
C MET A 365 -8.66 -6.90 7.48
N GLY A 366 -8.52 -6.13 8.56
CA GLY A 366 -8.67 -6.62 9.94
C GLY A 366 -10.08 -7.14 10.22
N LEU A 367 -11.11 -6.41 9.77
CA LEU A 367 -12.52 -6.79 9.90
C LEU A 367 -12.83 -8.09 9.14
N MET A 368 -12.35 -8.26 7.91
CA MET A 368 -12.52 -9.50 7.13
C MET A 368 -11.96 -10.71 7.88
N LYS A 369 -10.75 -10.58 8.44
CA LYS A 369 -10.14 -11.63 9.29
C LYS A 369 -10.96 -11.89 10.56
N ALA A 370 -11.58 -10.86 11.13
CA ALA A 370 -12.47 -11.02 12.27
C ALA A 370 -13.72 -11.82 11.91
N VAL A 371 -14.36 -11.53 10.76
CA VAL A 371 -15.53 -12.27 10.27
C VAL A 371 -15.22 -13.75 10.08
N GLU A 372 -14.11 -14.10 9.42
CA GLU A 372 -13.69 -15.49 9.25
C GLU A 372 -13.48 -16.22 10.60
N LYS A 373 -12.95 -15.49 11.59
CA LYS A 373 -12.59 -16.06 12.90
C LYS A 373 -13.69 -15.93 13.96
N PHE A 374 -14.80 -15.28 13.67
CA PHE A 374 -15.86 -15.07 14.65
C PHE A 374 -16.54 -16.38 15.05
N GLU A 375 -17.03 -16.44 16.28
CA GLU A 375 -17.76 -17.57 16.86
C GLU A 375 -18.95 -17.06 17.67
N TYR A 376 -20.15 -17.14 17.10
CA TYR A 376 -21.36 -16.67 17.76
C TYR A 376 -21.74 -17.49 18.99
N ARG A 377 -21.30 -18.76 19.07
CA ARG A 377 -21.60 -19.70 20.19
C ARG A 377 -21.03 -19.24 21.53
N ARG A 378 -19.98 -18.39 21.52
CA ARG A 378 -19.41 -17.81 22.74
C ARG A 378 -20.29 -16.74 23.39
N GLY A 379 -21.33 -16.26 22.68
CA GLY A 379 -22.32 -15.32 23.21
C GLY A 379 -21.90 -13.85 23.22
N TYR A 380 -20.64 -13.51 22.89
CA TYR A 380 -20.18 -12.12 22.76
C TYR A 380 -20.70 -11.46 21.48
N LYS A 381 -20.87 -10.12 21.51
CA LYS A 381 -21.23 -9.34 20.31
C LYS A 381 -20.07 -9.34 19.31
N PHE A 382 -20.39 -9.28 18.02
CA PHE A 382 -19.37 -9.26 16.97
C PHE A 382 -18.45 -8.03 17.08
N SER A 383 -19.01 -6.85 17.36
CA SER A 383 -18.26 -5.60 17.50
C SER A 383 -17.14 -5.66 18.54
N THR A 384 -17.38 -6.32 19.68
CA THR A 384 -16.38 -6.50 20.74
C THR A 384 -15.18 -7.30 20.23
N TYR A 385 -15.43 -8.37 19.47
CA TYR A 385 -14.39 -9.21 18.89
C TYR A 385 -13.66 -8.52 17.73
N ALA A 386 -14.42 -7.93 16.81
CA ALA A 386 -13.89 -7.25 15.63
C ALA A 386 -12.98 -6.06 15.99
N THR A 387 -13.30 -5.32 17.05
CA THR A 387 -12.51 -4.17 17.52
C THR A 387 -11.03 -4.54 17.74
N TRP A 388 -10.74 -5.74 18.27
CA TRP A 388 -9.36 -6.19 18.49
C TRP A 388 -8.61 -6.41 17.18
N TRP A 389 -9.22 -7.11 16.22
CA TRP A 389 -8.62 -7.39 14.92
C TRP A 389 -8.43 -6.12 14.08
N ILE A 390 -9.41 -5.22 14.09
CA ILE A 390 -9.33 -3.93 13.40
C ILE A 390 -8.19 -3.09 14.00
N ARG A 391 -8.15 -2.95 15.33
CA ARG A 391 -7.10 -2.19 16.02
C ARG A 391 -5.71 -2.76 15.74
N GLN A 392 -5.57 -4.09 15.78
CA GLN A 392 -4.30 -4.76 15.52
C GLN A 392 -3.82 -4.53 14.09
N ALA A 393 -4.73 -4.63 13.11
CA ALA A 393 -4.39 -4.41 11.70
C ALA A 393 -3.94 -2.96 11.46
N ILE A 394 -4.71 -1.99 11.95
CA ILE A 394 -4.38 -0.56 11.82
C ILE A 394 -3.04 -0.24 12.50
N THR A 395 -2.84 -0.67 13.75
CA THR A 395 -1.61 -0.38 14.50
C THR A 395 -0.40 -1.01 13.84
N ARG A 396 -0.55 -2.23 13.28
CA ARG A 396 0.52 -2.90 12.55
C ARG A 396 0.84 -2.21 11.23
N SER A 397 -0.17 -1.80 10.45
CA SER A 397 0.04 -1.05 9.20
C SER A 397 0.78 0.26 9.46
N ILE A 398 0.39 1.02 10.49
CA ILE A 398 1.10 2.25 10.87
C ILE A 398 2.57 1.95 11.18
N ALA A 399 2.83 0.90 11.95
CA ALA A 399 4.20 0.50 12.26
C ALA A 399 4.99 0.06 11.01
N ASP A 400 4.33 -0.60 10.07
CA ASP A 400 4.97 -1.21 8.91
C ASP A 400 5.21 -0.23 7.73
N GLN A 401 4.31 0.75 7.53
CA GLN A 401 4.22 1.59 6.33
C GLN A 401 4.29 3.10 6.57
N ALA A 402 3.99 3.61 7.78
CA ALA A 402 3.84 5.06 7.99
C ALA A 402 5.15 5.86 7.97
N ARG A 403 6.31 5.20 7.87
CA ARG A 403 7.63 5.85 7.81
C ARG A 403 8.33 5.52 6.50
N THR A 404 9.00 6.52 5.92
CA THR A 404 9.84 6.38 4.73
C THR A 404 10.93 5.32 4.92
N ILE A 405 11.56 5.32 6.10
CA ILE A 405 12.53 4.28 6.50
C ILE A 405 11.80 3.32 7.44
N ARG A 406 11.63 2.08 6.98
CA ARG A 406 10.92 1.03 7.72
C ARG A 406 11.68 0.65 9.00
N ILE A 407 10.99 0.73 10.14
CA ILE A 407 11.49 0.29 11.45
C ILE A 407 10.73 -0.98 11.86
N PRO A 408 11.39 -2.04 12.38
CA PRO A 408 10.69 -3.22 12.87
C PRO A 408 9.65 -2.90 13.97
N VAL A 409 8.54 -3.63 13.99
CA VAL A 409 7.40 -3.36 14.91
C VAL A 409 7.82 -3.32 16.40
N HIS A 410 8.63 -4.28 16.85
CA HIS A 410 9.10 -4.30 18.24
C HIS A 410 9.92 -3.06 18.62
N MET A 411 10.65 -2.47 17.66
CA MET A 411 11.40 -1.23 17.89
C MET A 411 10.47 -0.03 18.00
N ILE A 412 9.37 -0.01 17.23
CA ILE A 412 8.33 1.03 17.31
C ILE A 412 7.58 0.94 18.65
N GLU A 413 7.31 -0.26 19.14
CA GLU A 413 6.75 -0.46 20.48
C GLU A 413 7.68 0.09 21.57
N THR A 414 8.99 -0.19 21.49
CA THR A 414 9.95 0.39 22.43
C THR A 414 10.04 1.91 22.30
N LEU A 415 9.98 2.45 21.09
CA LEU A 415 10.01 3.89 20.84
C LEU A 415 8.78 4.59 21.42
N ASN A 416 7.58 4.02 21.26
CA ASN A 416 6.37 4.57 21.87
C ASN A 416 6.44 4.56 23.41
N LYS A 417 7.06 3.53 24.00
CA LYS A 417 7.30 3.47 25.45
C LYS A 417 8.29 4.57 25.88
N VAL A 418 9.41 4.74 25.16
CA VAL A 418 10.37 5.83 25.39
C VAL A 418 9.68 7.18 25.33
N MET A 419 8.87 7.43 24.29
CA MET A 419 8.11 8.69 24.16
C MET A 419 7.07 8.89 25.26
N GLN A 420 6.43 7.82 25.72
CA GLN A 420 5.45 7.88 26.81
C GLN A 420 6.12 8.23 28.14
N VAL A 421 7.24 7.58 28.46
CA VAL A 421 8.06 7.87 29.65
C VAL A 421 8.63 9.28 29.58
N GLN A 422 9.16 9.68 28.42
CA GLN A 422 9.65 11.04 28.20
C GLN A 422 8.56 12.10 28.47
N LYS A 423 7.32 11.85 28.01
CA LYS A 423 6.19 12.75 28.27
C LYS A 423 5.80 12.78 29.75
N GLN A 424 5.87 11.65 30.44
CA GLN A 424 5.61 11.56 31.87
C GLN A 424 6.68 12.34 32.67
N LEU A 425 7.96 12.09 32.40
CA LEU A 425 9.07 12.79 33.06
C LEU A 425 9.04 14.30 32.78
N LEU A 426 8.67 14.71 31.56
CA LEU A 426 8.46 16.14 31.25
C LEU A 426 7.38 16.76 32.12
N GLN A 427 6.30 16.03 32.43
CA GLN A 427 5.24 16.49 33.32
C GLN A 427 5.70 16.54 34.78
N GLU A 428 6.54 15.62 35.23
CA GLU A 428 7.04 15.54 36.61
C GLU A 428 8.16 16.54 36.90
N PHE A 429 9.13 16.69 36.00
CA PHE A 429 10.30 17.56 36.16
C PHE A 429 10.12 18.97 35.60
N GLY A 430 9.18 19.16 34.66
CA GLY A 430 8.93 20.45 34.02
C GLY A 430 9.99 20.90 33.00
N HIS A 431 10.96 20.06 32.67
CA HIS A 431 11.93 20.26 31.59
C HIS A 431 12.00 19.04 30.67
N GLU A 432 12.61 19.18 29.49
CA GLU A 432 12.87 18.04 28.63
C GLU A 432 13.84 17.07 29.33
N PRO A 433 13.48 15.79 29.50
CA PRO A 433 14.29 14.86 30.27
C PRO A 433 15.52 14.42 29.48
N THR A 434 16.62 14.20 30.20
CA THR A 434 17.86 13.74 29.58
C THR A 434 17.77 12.26 29.17
N PRO A 435 18.55 11.78 28.18
CA PRO A 435 18.57 10.36 27.83
C PRO A 435 18.99 9.45 28.98
N GLU A 436 19.71 9.98 29.98
CA GLU A 436 20.12 9.28 31.20
C GLU A 436 18.92 9.07 32.14
N GLU A 437 18.13 10.13 32.40
CA GLU A 437 16.91 10.04 33.20
C GLU A 437 15.87 9.08 32.60
N VAL A 438 15.70 9.11 31.27
CA VAL A 438 14.79 8.19 30.58
C VAL A 438 15.29 6.75 30.67
N ALA A 439 16.60 6.55 30.63
CA ALA A 439 17.23 5.23 30.73
C ALA A 439 17.06 4.61 32.13
N ASP A 440 17.23 5.43 33.17
CA ASP A 440 17.04 5.02 34.56
C ASP A 440 15.59 4.59 34.82
N GLU A 441 14.61 5.38 34.38
CA GLU A 441 13.18 5.04 34.55
C GLU A 441 12.79 3.77 33.76
N MET A 442 13.33 3.61 32.55
CA MET A 442 13.07 2.44 31.71
C MET A 442 13.88 1.20 32.07
N ASN A 443 14.86 1.30 32.97
CA ASN A 443 15.87 0.26 33.25
C ASN A 443 16.56 -0.26 31.98
N LEU A 444 16.90 0.64 31.05
CA LEU A 444 17.60 0.32 29.81
C LEU A 444 18.97 1.00 29.78
N PRO A 445 19.96 0.47 29.06
CA PRO A 445 21.24 1.16 28.88
C PRO A 445 21.06 2.51 28.16
N VAL A 446 21.77 3.55 28.63
CA VAL A 446 21.71 4.91 28.05
C VAL A 446 22.00 4.92 26.56
N GLU A 447 23.01 4.14 26.11
CA GLU A 447 23.35 4.02 24.69
C GLU A 447 22.16 3.51 23.86
N ARG A 448 21.38 2.58 24.41
CA ARG A 448 20.22 2.01 23.73
C ARG A 448 19.10 3.03 23.58
N VAL A 449 18.84 3.82 24.63
CA VAL A 449 17.85 4.91 24.59
C VAL A 449 18.28 5.98 23.59
N GLN A 450 19.55 6.38 23.57
CA GLN A 450 20.09 7.32 22.59
C GLN A 450 19.93 6.82 21.15
N GLN A 451 20.20 5.54 20.89
CA GLN A 451 19.96 4.93 19.57
C GLN A 451 18.48 5.00 19.17
N ILE A 452 17.56 4.67 20.09
CA ILE A 452 16.11 4.73 19.85
C ILE A 452 15.66 6.17 19.57
N MET A 453 16.15 7.15 20.32
CA MET A 453 15.87 8.57 20.10
C MET A 453 16.39 9.05 18.74
N LYS A 454 17.58 8.62 18.31
CA LYS A 454 18.09 8.90 16.95
C LYS A 454 17.20 8.30 15.87
N MET A 455 16.73 7.06 16.06
CA MET A 455 15.80 6.39 15.12
C MET A 455 14.42 7.05 15.09
N ALA A 456 14.04 7.80 16.12
CA ALA A 456 12.75 8.47 16.19
C ALA A 456 12.62 9.63 15.19
N GLN A 457 13.73 10.25 14.82
CA GLN A 457 13.80 11.40 13.92
C GLN A 457 13.22 11.05 12.54
N GLN A 458 12.38 11.94 12.02
CA GLN A 458 11.81 11.79 10.67
C GLN A 458 12.73 12.49 9.65
N PRO A 459 12.91 11.91 8.45
CA PRO A 459 13.64 12.58 7.39
C PRO A 459 12.91 13.85 6.96
N ILE A 460 13.67 14.89 6.65
CA ILE A 460 13.17 16.19 6.17
C ILE A 460 13.14 16.16 4.64
N SER A 461 12.20 16.89 4.02
CA SER A 461 12.16 17.04 2.57
C SER A 461 13.34 17.87 2.07
N LEU A 462 13.96 17.47 0.97
CA LEU A 462 15.01 18.27 0.31
C LEU A 462 14.46 19.60 -0.23
N GLN A 463 13.17 19.65 -0.51
CA GLN A 463 12.48 20.85 -1.00
C GLN A 463 11.97 21.74 0.12
N SER A 464 12.23 21.40 1.39
CA SER A 464 11.89 22.29 2.49
C SER A 464 12.64 23.62 2.30
N PRO A 465 11.94 24.76 2.24
CA PRO A 465 12.58 26.06 2.08
C PRO A 465 13.44 26.35 3.30
N VAL A 466 14.57 27.01 3.09
CA VAL A 466 15.50 27.41 4.15
C VAL A 466 15.52 28.94 4.22
N GLY A 467 15.01 29.49 5.31
CA GLY A 467 14.89 30.95 5.49
C GLY A 467 13.59 31.52 4.92
N ASP A 468 13.53 32.85 4.79
CA ASP A 468 12.34 33.59 4.33
C ASP A 468 12.29 33.80 2.80
N GLY A 469 13.30 33.31 2.06
CA GLY A 469 13.36 33.40 0.60
C GLY A 469 12.85 32.12 -0.05
N ASP A 470 11.94 32.25 -1.02
CA ASP A 470 11.35 31.11 -1.75
C ASP A 470 12.32 30.40 -2.72
N ASP A 471 13.50 30.98 -2.99
CA ASP A 471 14.45 30.48 -3.98
C ASP A 471 15.48 29.48 -3.43
N THR A 472 15.64 29.35 -2.11
CA THR A 472 16.66 28.47 -1.51
C THR A 472 16.05 27.28 -0.79
N SER A 473 16.33 26.08 -1.31
CA SER A 473 15.87 24.82 -0.73
C SER A 473 16.95 24.14 0.10
N PHE A 474 16.55 23.25 1.02
CA PHE A 474 17.50 22.48 1.82
C PHE A 474 18.45 21.63 0.96
N GLY A 475 17.96 21.13 -0.17
CA GLY A 475 18.74 20.32 -1.12
C GLY A 475 19.94 21.05 -1.70
N ASP A 476 19.87 22.37 -1.87
CA ASP A 476 20.94 23.17 -2.46
C ASP A 476 22.19 23.24 -1.57
N PHE A 477 22.04 22.95 -0.26
CA PHE A 477 23.14 22.94 0.70
C PHE A 477 23.82 21.56 0.86
N ILE A 478 23.31 20.52 0.21
CA ILE A 478 23.85 19.18 0.35
C ILE A 478 24.98 18.98 -0.69
N GLU A 479 26.22 18.92 -0.20
CA GLU A 479 27.38 18.61 -1.02
C GLU A 479 27.37 17.15 -1.52
N ASP A 480 27.74 16.94 -2.77
CA ASP A 480 27.98 15.59 -3.31
C ASP A 480 29.40 15.12 -2.97
N LYS A 481 29.50 14.21 -2.00
CA LYS A 481 30.77 13.60 -1.56
C LYS A 481 31.28 12.51 -2.51
N SER A 482 30.47 12.07 -3.46
CA SER A 482 30.88 11.05 -4.43
C SER A 482 31.56 11.64 -5.66
N ALA A 483 31.37 12.93 -5.91
CA ALA A 483 32.04 13.65 -6.97
C ALA A 483 33.55 13.70 -6.71
N GLU A 484 34.33 13.19 -7.65
CA GLU A 484 35.79 13.29 -7.60
C GLU A 484 36.19 14.76 -7.75
N ASN A 485 36.87 15.30 -6.74
CA ASN A 485 37.39 16.66 -6.82
C ASN A 485 38.46 16.73 -7.92
N PRO A 486 38.36 17.67 -8.89
CA PRO A 486 39.38 17.86 -9.92
C PRO A 486 40.78 18.06 -9.34
N TYR A 487 40.90 18.68 -8.17
CA TYR A 487 42.18 18.82 -7.47
C TYR A 487 42.76 17.46 -7.11
N ASP A 488 41.97 16.59 -6.47
CA ASP A 488 42.40 15.26 -6.06
C ASP A 488 42.76 14.40 -7.29
N MET A 489 41.97 14.48 -8.36
CA MET A 489 42.25 13.77 -9.61
C MET A 489 43.55 14.21 -10.29
N THR A 490 43.85 15.51 -10.26
CA THR A 490 45.14 16.01 -10.76
C THR A 490 46.29 15.57 -9.85
N ALA A 491 46.10 15.58 -8.53
CA ALA A 491 47.09 15.10 -7.57
C ALA A 491 47.39 13.61 -7.75
N TYR A 492 46.37 12.76 -7.92
CA TYR A 492 46.53 11.33 -8.20
C TYR A 492 47.21 11.07 -9.56
N SER A 493 46.89 11.88 -10.58
CA SER A 493 47.51 11.76 -11.91
C SER A 493 48.99 12.16 -11.88
N LEU A 494 49.32 13.27 -11.21
CA LEU A 494 50.70 13.73 -10.99
C LEU A 494 51.51 12.73 -10.16
N LEU A 495 50.90 12.19 -9.09
CA LEU A 495 51.52 11.14 -8.27
C LEU A 495 51.82 9.90 -9.13
N ARG A 496 50.88 9.47 -9.96
CA ARG A 496 51.06 8.32 -10.87
C ARG A 496 52.22 8.55 -11.83
N GLU A 497 52.30 9.72 -12.47
CA GLU A 497 53.41 10.09 -13.36
C GLU A 497 54.75 10.04 -12.62
N LYS A 498 54.83 10.64 -11.42
CA LYS A 498 56.06 10.63 -10.61
C LYS A 498 56.45 9.25 -10.11
N ILE A 499 55.48 8.39 -9.79
CA ILE A 499 55.75 6.98 -9.46
C ILE A 499 56.36 6.26 -10.68
N ILE A 500 55.85 6.50 -11.89
CA ILE A 500 56.41 5.93 -13.12
C ILE A 500 57.85 6.42 -13.34
N ASP A 501 58.11 7.73 -13.21
CA ASP A 501 59.46 8.31 -13.32
C ASP A 501 60.46 7.65 -12.35
N VAL A 502 60.05 7.43 -11.09
CA VAL A 502 60.90 6.79 -10.08
C VAL A 502 61.10 5.31 -10.37
N LEU A 503 60.06 4.61 -10.86
CA LEU A 503 60.13 3.21 -11.24
C LEU A 503 61.04 2.97 -12.45
N ASP A 504 61.14 3.92 -13.37
CA ASP A 504 62.04 3.86 -14.53
C ASP A 504 63.53 3.95 -14.15
N SER A 505 63.84 4.51 -12.97
CA SER A 505 65.18 4.50 -12.40
C SER A 505 65.61 3.12 -11.84
N LEU A 506 64.69 2.17 -11.74
CA LEU A 506 64.98 0.78 -11.35
C LEU A 506 65.35 -0.06 -12.57
N THR A 507 65.95 -1.23 -12.32
CA THR A 507 66.19 -2.18 -13.41
C THR A 507 64.85 -2.69 -13.95
N GLU A 508 64.76 -3.01 -15.25
CA GLU A 508 63.52 -3.46 -15.90
C GLU A 508 62.84 -4.62 -15.16
N ARG A 509 63.65 -5.53 -14.61
CA ARG A 509 63.18 -6.67 -13.81
C ARG A 509 62.60 -6.25 -12.45
N GLU A 510 63.20 -5.27 -11.79
CA GLU A 510 62.70 -4.72 -10.51
C GLU A 510 61.40 -3.92 -10.73
N ARG A 511 61.37 -3.06 -11.76
CA ARG A 511 60.18 -2.28 -12.17
C ARG A 511 58.98 -3.19 -12.45
N LYS A 512 59.18 -4.22 -13.27
CA LYS A 512 58.10 -5.14 -13.69
C LYS A 512 57.61 -6.04 -12.55
N VAL A 513 58.47 -6.37 -11.57
CA VAL A 513 58.04 -7.06 -10.35
C VAL A 513 57.16 -6.16 -9.49
N LEU A 514 57.54 -4.89 -9.29
CA LEU A 514 56.74 -3.94 -8.48
C LEU A 514 55.41 -3.57 -9.17
N SER A 515 55.42 -3.32 -10.49
CA SER A 515 54.20 -2.94 -11.21
C SER A 515 53.14 -4.05 -11.19
N LEU A 516 53.55 -5.30 -11.38
CA LEU A 516 52.66 -6.46 -11.32
C LEU A 516 52.23 -6.80 -9.89
N ARG A 517 53.08 -6.57 -8.89
CA ARG A 517 52.77 -6.85 -7.48
C ARG A 517 51.70 -5.90 -6.95
N PHE A 518 51.86 -4.60 -7.23
CA PHE A 518 50.95 -3.55 -6.76
C PHE A 518 49.85 -3.19 -7.76
N GLY A 519 49.82 -3.82 -8.94
CA GLY A 519 48.77 -3.58 -9.94
C GLY A 519 48.80 -2.16 -10.52
N LEU A 520 49.98 -1.56 -10.67
CA LEU A 520 50.12 -0.14 -11.06
C LEU A 520 49.71 0.16 -12.51
N VAL A 521 49.51 -0.88 -13.33
CA VAL A 521 49.18 -0.76 -14.76
C VAL A 521 47.75 -1.24 -15.04
N ASP A 522 47.38 -2.40 -14.50
CA ASP A 522 46.11 -3.08 -14.75
C ASP A 522 45.12 -2.99 -13.56
N GLY A 523 45.51 -2.39 -12.44
CA GLY A 523 44.69 -2.27 -11.23
C GLY A 523 44.60 -3.55 -10.39
N TYR A 524 45.19 -4.66 -10.85
CA TYR A 524 45.12 -5.96 -10.17
C TYR A 524 46.43 -6.30 -9.47
N SER A 525 46.41 -6.30 -8.13
CA SER A 525 47.54 -6.78 -7.34
C SER A 525 47.71 -8.30 -7.49
N ARG A 526 48.90 -8.76 -7.86
CA ARG A 526 49.21 -10.19 -8.04
C ARG A 526 50.00 -10.74 -6.87
N THR A 527 49.82 -12.01 -6.52
CA THR A 527 50.58 -12.63 -5.42
C THR A 527 52.03 -12.89 -5.83
N LEU A 528 52.94 -13.03 -4.84
CA LEU A 528 54.37 -13.32 -5.11
C LEU A 528 54.57 -14.62 -5.89
N GLU A 529 53.67 -15.57 -5.76
CA GLU A 529 53.72 -16.84 -6.47
C GLU A 529 53.28 -16.70 -7.93
N GLU A 530 52.23 -15.93 -8.19
CA GLU A 530 51.76 -15.61 -9.56
C GLU A 530 52.81 -14.81 -10.33
N VAL A 531 53.41 -13.80 -9.69
CA VAL A 531 54.53 -13.05 -10.27
C VAL A 531 55.73 -13.98 -10.51
N GLY A 532 56.01 -14.90 -9.57
CA GLY A 532 57.06 -15.91 -9.72
C GLY A 532 56.88 -16.81 -10.93
N LYS A 533 55.64 -17.27 -11.18
CA LYS A 533 55.29 -18.06 -12.37
C LYS A 533 55.57 -17.31 -13.67
N GLN A 534 55.26 -16.01 -13.74
CA GLN A 534 55.49 -15.19 -14.93
C GLN A 534 56.98 -14.94 -15.22
N PHE A 535 57.79 -14.77 -14.17
CA PHE A 535 59.24 -14.60 -14.30
C PHE A 535 60.01 -15.92 -14.32
N LYS A 536 59.32 -17.08 -14.27
CA LYS A 536 59.91 -18.43 -14.16
C LYS A 536 60.92 -18.56 -13.01
N VAL A 537 60.57 -18.01 -11.86
CA VAL A 537 61.43 -17.85 -10.69
C VAL A 537 60.66 -18.23 -9.42
N THR A 538 61.36 -18.70 -8.38
CA THR A 538 60.72 -19.08 -7.11
C THR A 538 60.09 -17.86 -6.42
N ARG A 539 59.00 -18.10 -5.67
CA ARG A 539 58.32 -17.09 -4.86
C ARG A 539 59.29 -16.29 -3.98
N GLU A 540 60.22 -16.97 -3.32
CA GLU A 540 61.19 -16.34 -2.43
C GLU A 540 62.16 -15.41 -3.17
N ARG A 541 62.51 -15.76 -4.41
CA ARG A 541 63.36 -14.91 -5.23
C ARG A 541 62.64 -13.65 -5.71
N ILE A 542 61.32 -13.70 -5.96
CA ILE A 542 60.53 -12.49 -6.22
C ILE A 542 60.46 -11.60 -4.98
N ARG A 543 60.26 -12.16 -3.79
CA ARG A 543 60.29 -11.43 -2.51
C ARG A 543 61.62 -10.69 -2.30
N GLN A 544 62.74 -11.34 -2.62
CA GLN A 544 64.07 -10.71 -2.56
C GLN A 544 64.21 -9.54 -3.54
N ILE A 545 63.71 -9.69 -4.77
CA ILE A 545 63.74 -8.63 -5.79
C ILE A 545 62.88 -7.44 -5.35
N GLU A 546 61.67 -7.70 -4.83
CA GLU A 546 60.78 -6.68 -4.27
C GLU A 546 61.44 -5.93 -3.12
N ALA A 547 61.98 -6.64 -2.11
CA ALA A 547 62.63 -6.01 -0.97
C ALA A 547 63.85 -5.16 -1.39
N LYS A 548 64.62 -5.64 -2.37
CA LYS A 548 65.74 -4.88 -2.96
C LYS A 548 65.27 -3.63 -3.71
N ALA A 549 64.20 -3.74 -4.49
CA ALA A 549 63.62 -2.63 -5.23
C ALA A 549 63.03 -1.56 -4.29
N LEU A 550 62.29 -1.96 -3.26
CA LEU A 550 61.78 -1.07 -2.22
C LEU A 550 62.92 -0.39 -1.43
N ARG A 551 64.00 -1.12 -1.11
CA ARG A 551 65.18 -0.52 -0.46
C ARG A 551 65.84 0.55 -1.35
N LYS A 552 65.89 0.33 -2.67
CA LYS A 552 66.37 1.33 -3.63
C LYS A 552 65.43 2.53 -3.74
N MET A 553 64.11 2.33 -3.68
CA MET A 553 63.12 3.43 -3.69
C MET A 553 63.22 4.30 -2.42
N ARG A 554 63.57 3.70 -1.28
CA ARG A 554 63.80 4.40 0.00
C ARG A 554 65.07 5.26 0.04
N HIS A 555 65.89 5.27 -1.01
CA HIS A 555 67.08 6.12 -1.04
C HIS A 555 66.68 7.62 -1.07
N PRO A 556 67.35 8.51 -0.31
CA PRO A 556 67.00 9.93 -0.17
C PRO A 556 66.76 10.69 -1.48
N THR A 557 67.51 10.36 -2.53
CA THR A 557 67.37 10.98 -3.86
C THR A 557 66.02 10.68 -4.53
N ARG A 558 65.50 9.46 -4.36
CA ARG A 558 64.24 9.00 -4.99
C ARG A 558 63.03 9.28 -4.11
N ILE A 559 63.17 9.11 -2.79
CA ILE A 559 62.09 9.44 -1.86
C ILE A 559 61.76 10.94 -1.87
N ARG A 560 62.74 11.84 -2.07
CA ARG A 560 62.50 13.29 -2.20
C ARG A 560 61.55 13.64 -3.36
N GLN A 561 61.53 12.85 -4.44
CA GLN A 561 60.62 13.06 -5.57
C GLN A 561 59.17 12.65 -5.25
N LEU A 562 58.98 11.78 -4.26
CA LEU A 562 57.67 11.28 -3.83
C LEU A 562 57.20 11.92 -2.51
N HIS A 563 58.08 12.56 -1.75
CA HIS A 563 57.80 13.07 -0.41
C HIS A 563 56.68 14.11 -0.38
N GLY A 564 56.61 14.99 -1.40
CA GLY A 564 55.59 16.05 -1.49
C GLY A 564 54.15 15.55 -1.65
N PHE A 565 53.94 14.27 -1.96
CA PHE A 565 52.60 13.67 -2.05
C PHE A 565 52.16 12.98 -0.76
N PHE A 566 53.08 12.72 0.19
CA PHE A 566 52.73 12.15 1.50
C PHE A 566 52.13 13.19 2.45
N ASP A 567 52.50 14.47 2.29
CA ASP A 567 51.98 15.55 3.14
C ASP A 567 50.53 15.91 2.79
N ALA A 568 50.09 15.64 1.55
CA ALA A 568 48.70 15.87 1.11
C ALA A 568 47.70 14.92 1.83
N GLU A 569 48.07 13.65 2.07
CA GLU A 569 47.23 12.70 2.81
C GLU A 569 47.18 12.97 4.34
N GLN A 570 48.15 13.70 4.91
CA GLN A 570 48.12 14.04 6.34
C GLN A 570 47.10 15.14 6.66
N VAL A 571 46.80 16.02 5.71
CA VAL A 571 45.80 17.08 5.89
C VAL A 571 44.38 16.50 5.96
N ASP A 572 44.09 15.43 5.21
CA ASP A 572 42.81 14.71 5.32
C ASP A 572 42.72 13.84 6.59
N ASN A 573 43.84 13.26 7.03
CA ASN A 573 43.89 12.58 8.32
C ASN A 573 43.77 13.55 9.51
N ALA A 574 44.09 14.84 9.34
CA ALA A 574 43.84 15.86 10.35
C ALA A 574 42.33 16.07 10.59
N GLN A 575 41.47 15.94 9.58
CA GLN A 575 40.01 15.96 9.76
C GLN A 575 39.50 14.75 10.56
N ASN A 576 40.13 13.58 10.38
CA ASN A 576 39.87 12.39 11.21
C ASN A 576 40.38 12.56 12.65
N PHE A 577 41.49 13.25 12.85
CA PHE A 577 41.99 13.65 14.18
C PHE A 577 41.07 14.66 14.87
N ILE A 578 40.52 15.63 14.14
CA ILE A 578 39.55 16.60 14.66
C ILE A 578 38.24 15.91 15.05
N LYS A 579 37.75 14.93 14.26
CA LYS A 579 36.62 14.07 14.64
C LYS A 579 36.90 13.23 15.90
N GLN A 580 38.12 12.72 16.08
CA GLN A 580 38.52 12.02 17.30
C GLN A 580 38.58 12.96 18.52
N ILE A 581 39.07 14.19 18.36
CA ILE A 581 39.10 15.19 19.42
C ILE A 581 37.69 15.66 19.79
N GLN A 582 36.77 15.80 18.83
CA GLN A 582 35.36 16.10 19.10
C GLN A 582 34.59 14.95 19.76
N SER A 583 35.05 13.69 19.60
CA SER A 583 34.48 12.52 20.27
C SER A 583 34.94 12.35 21.72
N ASN A 584 36.05 12.98 22.11
CA ASN A 584 36.51 13.04 23.49
C ASN A 584 36.11 14.40 24.10
N LYS A 585 34.93 14.45 24.75
CA LYS A 585 34.56 15.58 25.61
C LYS A 585 35.68 15.85 26.63
N PRO A 586 36.04 17.12 26.90
CA PRO A 586 36.99 17.43 27.95
C PRO A 586 36.39 17.09 29.32
N ILE A 587 37.12 16.29 30.10
CA ILE A 587 36.83 16.06 31.52
C ILE A 587 37.11 17.39 32.24
N ILE A 588 36.07 18.00 32.79
CA ILE A 588 36.16 19.21 33.62
C ILE A 588 36.90 18.82 34.92
N PRO A 589 37.96 19.54 35.33
CA PRO A 589 38.62 19.27 36.60
C PRO A 589 37.75 19.74 37.79
N PRO A 590 37.82 19.08 38.96
CA PRO A 590 37.02 19.46 40.13
C PRO A 590 37.47 20.82 40.70
N PRO A 591 36.58 21.55 41.39
CA PRO A 591 36.91 22.86 41.93
C PRO A 591 37.96 22.76 43.06
N PRO A 592 38.77 23.81 43.28
CA PRO A 592 39.81 23.79 44.29
C PRO A 592 39.21 23.72 45.70
N PRO A 593 39.91 23.09 46.67
CA PRO A 593 39.43 22.98 48.04
C PRO A 593 39.34 24.38 48.68
N GLY A 594 38.16 24.69 49.21
CA GLY A 594 37.87 25.94 49.90
C GLY A 594 38.78 26.18 51.10
N LYS A 595 39.10 27.47 51.30
CA LYS A 595 39.46 28.03 52.61
C LYS A 595 38.22 28.62 53.25
#